data_AF-A0A2E0GV63-F1
#
_entry.id   AF-A0A2E0GV63-F1
#
_cell.length_a   1.000
_cell.length_b   1.000
_cell.length_c   1.000
_cell.angle_alpha   90.00
_cell.angle_beta   90.00
_cell.angle_gamma   90.00
#
_symmetry.space_group_name_H-M   'P 1'
#
loop_
_entity.id
_entity.type
_entity.pdbx_description
1 polymer ?
#
loop_
_entity_poly.entity_id
_entity_poly.type
_entity_poly.pdbx_seq_one_letter_code
_entity_poly.pdbx_strand_id
1 'polypeptide(L)'
;MERDWIEIGSLLSGVRFQVSVSRDGTRKVGYRVRPSMTHTTNSDYLCKLVGRERIPSKGIYRKGSDLEKCLSFIEKICNTYECWELLHDRKGYDNIRWVLDNPPPSDWSDFIEWSKQFDLAVF
;
A
#
# COMPACT_ATOMS: atom_id res chain seq x y z
N MET A 1 -0.79 17.48 20.62
CA MET A 1 0.43 16.67 20.76
C MET A 1 0.14 15.27 21.26
N GLU A 2 -0.27 15.02 22.52
CA GLU A 2 -0.56 13.64 22.98
C GLU A 2 -1.67 12.93 22.20
N ARG A 3 -2.75 13.65 21.87
CA ARG A 3 -3.88 13.11 21.09
C ARG A 3 -3.47 12.69 19.67
N ASP A 4 -2.54 13.43 19.06
CA ASP A 4 -2.10 13.19 17.69
C ASP A 4 -1.28 11.88 17.60
N TRP A 5 -0.48 11.56 18.61
CA TRP A 5 0.30 10.31 18.66
C TRP A 5 -0.57 9.06 18.77
N ILE A 6 -1.61 9.09 19.60
CA ILE A 6 -2.56 7.97 19.75
C ILE A 6 -3.29 7.73 18.42
N GLU A 7 -3.70 8.80 17.75
CA GLU A 7 -4.42 8.72 16.48
C GLU A 7 -3.51 8.27 15.32
N ILE A 8 -2.25 8.72 15.28
CA ILE A 8 -1.24 8.24 14.33
C ILE A 8 -0.93 6.76 14.57
N GLY A 9 -0.70 6.35 15.81
CA GLY A 9 -0.48 4.94 16.15
C GLY A 9 -1.68 4.06 15.77
N SER A 10 -2.90 4.56 15.97
CA SER A 10 -4.14 3.86 15.58
C SER A 10 -4.30 3.75 14.05
N LEU A 11 -3.87 4.75 13.29
CA LEU A 11 -3.79 4.67 11.82
C LEU A 11 -2.80 3.60 11.39
N LEU A 12 -1.55 3.74 11.81
CA LEU A 12 -0.44 2.92 11.33
C LEU A 12 -0.62 1.45 11.74
N SER A 13 -1.26 1.18 12.87
CA SER A 13 -1.66 -0.17 13.29
C SER A 13 -2.86 -0.74 12.53
N GLY A 14 -3.74 0.11 11.99
CA GLY A 14 -4.96 -0.27 11.29
C GLY A 14 -4.81 -0.45 9.78
N VAL A 15 -3.66 -0.07 9.20
CA VAL A 15 -3.39 -0.25 7.76
C VAL A 15 -2.86 -1.66 7.48
N ARG A 16 -3.35 -2.27 6.42
CA ARG A 16 -2.81 -3.51 5.84
C ARG A 16 -2.56 -3.34 4.37
N PHE A 17 -1.47 -3.89 3.88
CA PHE A 17 -1.05 -3.85 2.50
C PHE A 17 -0.94 -5.28 1.98
N GLN A 18 -1.37 -5.47 0.74
CA GLN A 18 -1.35 -6.78 0.11
C GLN A 18 -1.04 -6.63 -1.37
N VAL A 19 -0.12 -7.47 -1.84
CA VAL A 19 0.06 -7.74 -3.27
C VAL A 19 -0.49 -9.13 -3.52
N SER A 20 -1.47 -9.26 -4.40
CA SER A 20 -2.01 -10.55 -4.81
C SER A 20 -1.69 -10.82 -6.27
N VAL A 21 -1.24 -12.04 -6.57
CA VAL A 21 -1.02 -12.52 -7.93
C VAL A 21 -2.02 -13.64 -8.19
N SER A 22 -2.78 -13.54 -9.26
CA SER A 22 -3.75 -14.57 -9.66
C SER A 22 -3.65 -14.87 -11.14
N ARG A 23 -3.90 -16.13 -11.53
CA ARG A 23 -4.12 -16.48 -12.94
C ARG A 23 -5.37 -15.77 -13.46
N ASP A 24 -5.28 -15.20 -14.65
CA ASP A 24 -6.41 -14.56 -15.35
C ASP A 24 -6.52 -15.17 -16.75
N GLY A 25 -7.42 -16.15 -16.90
CA GLY A 25 -7.63 -16.87 -18.16
C GLY A 25 -8.21 -16.01 -19.28
N THR A 26 -8.63 -14.77 -19.00
CA THR A 26 -9.19 -13.85 -19.99
C THR A 26 -8.15 -12.90 -20.58
N ARG A 27 -6.98 -12.75 -19.94
CA ARG A 27 -5.90 -11.90 -20.42
C ARG A 27 -4.94 -12.69 -21.30
N LYS A 28 -4.43 -12.05 -22.36
CA LYS A 28 -3.39 -12.59 -23.23
C LYS A 28 -2.17 -13.11 -22.46
N VAL A 29 -1.87 -12.47 -21.33
CA VAL A 29 -0.71 -12.78 -20.48
C VAL A 29 -0.98 -13.85 -19.42
N GLY A 30 -2.25 -14.18 -19.15
CA GLY A 30 -2.60 -15.27 -18.22
C GLY A 30 -2.51 -14.93 -16.73
N TYR A 31 -2.14 -13.71 -16.32
CA TYR A 31 -2.08 -13.32 -14.89
C TYR A 31 -2.59 -11.90 -14.61
N ARG A 32 -2.72 -11.62 -13.31
CA ARG A 32 -3.01 -10.31 -12.78
C ARG A 32 -2.36 -10.11 -11.42
N VAL A 33 -1.54 -9.07 -11.32
CA VAL A 33 -1.05 -8.54 -10.06
C VAL A 33 -2.02 -7.46 -9.59
N ARG A 34 -2.46 -7.54 -8.34
CA ARG A 34 -3.36 -6.55 -7.72
C ARG A 34 -2.77 -6.13 -6.37
N PRO A 35 -2.08 -4.98 -6.32
CA PRO A 35 -1.79 -4.34 -5.04
C PRO A 35 -3.09 -3.75 -4.46
N SER A 36 -3.19 -3.80 -3.14
CA SER A 36 -4.30 -3.20 -2.41
C SER A 36 -3.90 -2.82 -1.00
N MET A 37 -4.50 -1.75 -0.51
CA MET A 37 -4.40 -1.31 0.87
C MET A 37 -5.78 -1.37 1.49
N THR A 38 -5.88 -1.86 2.72
CA THR A 38 -7.08 -1.76 3.55
C THR A 38 -6.75 -0.99 4.81
N HIS A 39 -7.79 -0.40 5.40
CA HIS A 39 -7.67 0.28 6.67
C HIS A 39 -8.90 0.00 7.51
N THR A 40 -8.69 -0.45 8.74
CA THR A 40 -9.78 -0.91 9.64
C THR A 40 -10.29 0.15 10.60
N THR A 41 -9.66 1.32 10.67
CA THR A 41 -9.97 2.28 11.73
C THR A 41 -11.08 3.25 11.31
N ASN A 42 -12.19 3.24 12.03
CA ASN A 42 -13.33 4.16 11.89
C ASN A 42 -13.11 5.49 12.65
N SER A 43 -11.90 6.06 12.61
CA SER A 43 -11.64 7.31 13.30
C SER A 43 -12.03 8.51 12.43
N ASP A 44 -13.02 9.29 12.88
CA ASP A 44 -13.40 10.58 12.28
C ASP A 44 -12.20 11.54 12.13
N TYR A 45 -11.20 11.42 13.00
CA TYR A 45 -9.96 12.20 12.90
C TYR A 45 -9.14 11.80 11.67
N LEU A 46 -9.05 10.49 11.38
CA LEU A 46 -8.39 10.01 10.18
C LEU A 46 -9.14 10.43 8.94
N CYS A 47 -10.47 10.38 8.91
CA CYS A 47 -11.25 10.94 7.81
C CYS A 47 -10.97 12.45 7.60
N LYS A 48 -10.74 13.22 8.67
CA LYS A 48 -10.37 14.64 8.59
C LYS A 48 -8.92 14.85 8.10
N LEU A 49 -7.97 14.06 8.57
CA LEU A 49 -6.55 14.15 8.18
C LEU A 49 -6.35 13.69 6.72
N VAL A 50 -6.94 12.55 6.36
CA VAL A 50 -7.02 11.97 5.01
C VAL A 50 -7.82 12.88 4.07
N GLY A 51 -8.89 13.51 4.56
CA GLY A 51 -9.70 14.48 3.82
C GLY A 51 -8.97 15.78 3.48
N ARG A 52 -8.10 16.29 4.37
CA ARG A 52 -7.19 17.42 4.07
C ARG A 52 -6.25 17.10 2.90
N GLU A 53 -5.76 15.86 2.86
CA GLU A 53 -4.85 15.36 1.81
C GLU A 53 -5.60 14.81 0.58
N ARG A 54 -6.94 14.97 0.53
CA ARG A 54 -7.83 14.52 -0.56
C ARG A 54 -7.70 13.03 -0.89
N ILE A 55 -7.35 12.22 0.09
CA ILE A 55 -7.37 10.76 -0.04
C ILE A 55 -8.82 10.31 0.15
N PRO A 56 -9.37 9.46 -0.73
CA PRO A 56 -10.74 8.99 -0.57
C PRO A 56 -10.87 8.20 0.74
N SER A 57 -11.84 8.45 1.62
CA SER A 57 -12.05 7.62 2.83
C SER A 57 -12.65 6.25 2.47
N LYS A 58 -11.90 5.42 1.76
CA LYS A 58 -12.31 4.08 1.35
C LYS A 58 -11.71 3.09 2.35
N GLY A 59 -12.50 2.09 2.77
CA GLY A 59 -11.96 0.97 3.54
C GLY A 59 -10.95 0.11 2.74
N ILE A 60 -10.97 0.22 1.40
CA ILE A 60 -10.11 -0.53 0.48
C ILE A 60 -9.68 0.37 -0.68
N TYR A 61 -8.38 0.44 -0.93
CA TYR A 61 -7.74 1.13 -2.05
C TYR A 61 -7.14 0.09 -3.01
N ARG A 62 -7.46 0.19 -4.31
CA ARG A 62 -6.98 -0.74 -5.35
C ARG A 62 -6.50 -0.04 -6.62
N LYS A 63 -6.80 1.25 -6.78
CA LYS A 63 -6.37 2.02 -7.95
C LYS A 63 -4.96 2.50 -7.70
N GLY A 64 -4.07 2.38 -8.69
CA GLY A 64 -2.66 2.78 -8.57
C GLY A 64 -2.50 4.21 -8.02
N SER A 65 -3.22 5.17 -8.60
CA SER A 65 -3.19 6.57 -8.14
C SER A 65 -3.76 6.82 -6.74
N ASP A 66 -4.71 6.00 -6.27
CA ASP A 66 -5.20 6.07 -4.89
C ASP A 66 -4.15 5.47 -3.94
N LEU A 67 -3.49 4.37 -4.34
CA LEU A 67 -2.42 3.72 -3.57
C LEU A 67 -1.20 4.64 -3.41
N GLU A 68 -0.72 5.25 -4.49
CA GLU A 68 0.42 6.19 -4.47
C GLU A 68 0.19 7.34 -3.50
N LYS A 69 -1.02 7.91 -3.48
CA LYS A 69 -1.40 8.98 -2.54
C LYS A 69 -1.37 8.48 -1.10
N CYS A 70 -1.92 7.29 -0.83
CA CYS A 70 -1.90 6.70 0.50
C CYS A 70 -0.47 6.42 0.98
N LEU A 71 0.38 5.84 0.12
CA LEU A 71 1.76 5.52 0.46
C LEU A 71 2.57 6.80 0.74
N SER A 72 2.42 7.83 -0.11
CA SER A 72 3.06 9.13 0.08
C SER A 72 2.62 9.81 1.37
N PHE A 73 1.34 9.65 1.75
CA PHE A 73 0.82 10.19 3.00
C PHE A 73 1.39 9.47 4.23
N ILE A 74 1.46 8.14 4.18
CA ILE A 74 2.06 7.34 5.26
C ILE A 74 3.54 7.68 5.40
N GLU A 75 4.28 7.80 4.29
CA GLU A 75 5.67 8.23 4.27
C GLU A 75 5.85 9.63 4.88
N LYS A 76 5.01 10.59 4.48
CA LYS A 76 5.02 11.95 5.04
C LYS A 76 4.78 11.93 6.54
N ILE A 77 3.78 11.18 7.04
CA ILE A 77 3.53 11.05 8.47
C ILE A 77 4.72 10.42 9.19
N CYS A 78 5.18 9.27 8.72
CA CYS A 78 6.25 8.54 9.41
C CYS A 78 7.57 9.31 9.42
N ASN A 79 7.87 10.09 8.38
CA ASN A 79 9.04 10.97 8.34
C ASN A 79 8.86 12.22 9.22
N THR A 80 7.66 12.81 9.25
CA THR A 80 7.39 14.03 10.05
C THR A 80 7.42 13.74 11.54
N TYR A 81 6.93 12.56 11.94
CA TYR A 81 6.82 12.15 13.33
C TYR A 81 7.87 11.10 13.72
N GLU A 82 8.82 10.76 12.84
CA GLU A 82 9.86 9.75 13.08
C GLU A 82 9.32 8.42 13.65
N CYS A 83 8.23 7.90 13.06
CA CYS A 83 7.42 6.82 13.66
C CYS A 83 7.21 5.59 12.76
N TRP A 84 8.17 5.29 11.90
CA TRP A 84 8.09 4.15 10.98
C TRP A 84 7.93 2.80 11.68
N GLU A 85 8.42 2.68 12.91
CA GLU A 85 8.28 1.51 13.77
C GLU A 85 6.83 1.24 14.20
N LEU A 86 5.95 2.24 14.13
CA LEU A 86 4.52 2.09 14.41
C LEU A 86 3.74 1.53 13.22
N LEU A 87 4.34 1.49 12.02
CA LEU A 87 3.71 0.90 10.85
C LEU A 87 3.72 -0.62 10.95
N HIS A 88 2.62 -1.17 11.46
CA HIS A 88 2.47 -2.60 11.73
C HIS A 88 2.77 -3.48 10.50
N ASP A 89 2.36 -3.04 9.30
CA ASP A 89 2.58 -3.77 8.06
C ASP A 89 3.62 -3.08 7.16
N ARG A 90 4.81 -2.83 7.72
CA ARG A 90 5.91 -2.19 6.99
C ARG A 90 6.35 -3.01 5.78
N LYS A 91 6.45 -4.33 5.92
CA LYS A 91 6.78 -5.23 4.80
C LYS A 91 5.78 -5.09 3.66
N GLY A 92 4.48 -5.11 3.96
CA GLY A 92 3.46 -4.93 2.93
C GLY A 92 3.53 -3.56 2.24
N TYR A 93 3.87 -2.50 2.98
CA TYR A 93 4.12 -1.16 2.41
C TYR A 93 5.23 -1.21 1.36
N ASP A 94 6.40 -1.77 1.72
CA ASP A 94 7.56 -1.83 0.82
C ASP A 94 7.26 -2.71 -0.40
N ASN A 95 6.50 -3.80 -0.24
CA ASN A 95 6.07 -4.65 -1.36
C ASN A 95 5.21 -3.90 -2.37
N ILE A 96 4.21 -3.14 -1.91
CA ILE A 96 3.37 -2.35 -2.82
C ILE A 96 4.22 -1.27 -3.48
N ARG A 97 5.11 -0.61 -2.73
CA ARG A 97 5.98 0.41 -3.28
C ARG A 97 6.84 -0.15 -4.42
N TRP A 98 7.45 -1.32 -4.20
CA TRP A 98 8.22 -2.00 -5.22
C TRP A 98 7.39 -2.32 -6.48
N VAL A 99 6.15 -2.80 -6.33
CA VAL A 99 5.26 -3.11 -7.47
C VAL A 99 4.85 -1.87 -8.24
N LEU A 100 4.71 -0.71 -7.58
CA LEU A 100 4.40 0.55 -8.25
C LEU A 100 5.62 1.10 -9.01
N ASP A 101 6.81 0.99 -8.42
CA ASP A 101 8.06 1.43 -9.03
C ASP A 101 8.52 0.47 -10.14
N ASN A 102 8.14 -0.80 -10.05
CA ASN A 102 8.46 -1.87 -11.01
C ASN A 102 7.15 -2.54 -11.46
N PRO A 103 6.37 -1.91 -12.36
CA PRO A 103 5.11 -2.48 -12.79
C PRO A 103 5.31 -3.84 -13.49
N PRO A 104 4.41 -4.82 -13.26
CA PRO A 104 4.53 -6.12 -13.89
C PRO A 104 4.44 -5.97 -15.42
N PRO A 105 5.22 -6.76 -16.17
CA PRO A 105 5.23 -6.70 -17.63
C PRO A 105 3.89 -7.15 -18.23
N SER A 106 3.81 -7.19 -19.55
CA SER A 106 2.63 -7.72 -20.26
C SER A 106 2.93 -9.01 -21.04
N ASP A 107 4.12 -9.58 -20.84
CA ASP A 107 4.53 -10.88 -21.36
C ASP A 107 4.68 -11.90 -20.21
N TRP A 108 4.49 -13.18 -20.51
CA TRP A 108 4.62 -14.26 -19.52
C TRP A 108 6.08 -14.55 -19.17
N SER A 109 6.99 -14.56 -20.14
CA SER A 109 8.41 -14.86 -19.91
C SER A 109 9.05 -13.76 -19.07
N ASP A 110 8.78 -12.50 -19.41
CA ASP A 110 9.25 -11.34 -18.65
C ASP A 110 8.65 -11.32 -17.24
N PHE A 111 7.40 -11.79 -17.08
CA PHE A 111 6.75 -11.89 -15.77
C PHE A 111 7.45 -12.85 -14.84
N ILE A 112 7.93 -13.99 -15.35
CA ILE A 112 8.68 -14.94 -14.53
C ILE A 112 9.93 -14.26 -13.97
N GLU A 113 10.65 -13.49 -14.77
CA GLU A 113 11.83 -12.78 -14.29
C GLU A 113 11.48 -11.66 -13.31
N TRP A 114 10.44 -10.88 -13.61
CA TRP A 114 9.90 -9.88 -12.70
C TRP A 114 9.51 -10.50 -11.34
N SER A 115 8.87 -11.68 -11.34
CA SER A 115 8.44 -12.35 -10.12
C SER A 115 9.62 -12.80 -9.25
N LYS A 116 10.73 -13.23 -9.86
CA LYS A 116 11.97 -13.53 -9.12
C LYS A 116 12.56 -12.27 -8.49
N GLN A 117 12.56 -11.15 -9.21
CA GLN A 117 13.03 -9.88 -8.68
C GLN A 117 12.15 -9.39 -7.52
N PHE A 118 10.83 -9.57 -7.64
CA PHE A 118 9.89 -9.28 -6.55
C PHE A 118 10.20 -10.14 -5.33
N ASP A 119 10.32 -11.46 -5.50
CA ASP A 119 10.65 -12.35 -4.39
C ASP A 119 11.99 -11.95 -3.73
N LEU A 120 13.02 -11.63 -4.51
CA LEU A 120 14.32 -11.18 -3.99
C LEU A 120 14.26 -9.82 -3.27
N ALA A 121 13.35 -8.92 -3.66
CA ALA A 121 13.21 -7.61 -3.03
C ALA A 121 12.41 -7.64 -1.73
N VAL A 122 11.63 -8.70 -1.52
CA VAL A 122 10.65 -8.85 -0.42
C VAL A 122 11.17 -9.77 0.70
N PHE A 123 12.33 -10.39 0.52
CA PHE A 123 13.02 -11.25 1.51
C PHE A 123 14.42 -10.72 1.83
#